data_AF-A0A2M7E202-F1
#
_entry.id   AF-A0A2M7E202-F1
#
_cell.length_a   1.000
_cell.length_b   1.000
_cell.length_c   1.000
_cell.angle_alpha   90.00
_cell.angle_beta   90.00
_cell.angle_gamma   90.00
#
_symmetry.space_group_name_H-M   'P 1'
#
loop_
_entity.id
_entity.type
_entity.pdbx_description
1 polymer ?
#
loop_
_entity_poly.entity_id
_entity_poly.type
_entity_poly.pdbx_seq_one_letter_code
_entity_poly.pdbx_strand_id
1 'polypeptide(L)'
;FNKDTLGYVWLYLKDPDTLGNYYRAFTKTLGIDSVYLRPYPSVSDDRFFNGQFAEYSLSRGRNPLEDNKYDDNGLDSAGVSRFYFRKGQTVVVKLCSIDAPHYDFWISIEQQFMTDGNPFASPISARSNISGGALGIWGGYGAYLDTLYIPK
;
A
#
# COMPACT_ATOMS: atom_id res chain seq x y z
N PHE A 1 -2.15 28.26 -2.31
CA PHE A 1 -2.74 26.96 -2.66
C PHE A 1 -3.39 26.36 -1.43
N ASN A 2 -4.69 26.06 -1.48
CA ASN A 2 -5.46 25.65 -0.31
C ASN A 2 -5.20 24.15 -0.03
N LYS A 3 -4.42 23.83 1.01
CA LYS A 3 -4.12 22.44 1.44
C LYS A 3 -5.36 21.70 1.95
N ASP A 4 -6.47 22.42 2.11
CA ASP A 4 -7.79 21.98 2.56
C ASP A 4 -8.50 20.98 1.62
N THR A 5 -7.83 20.52 0.55
CA THR A 5 -8.36 19.52 -0.39
C THR A 5 -7.62 18.19 -0.36
N LEU A 6 -6.57 18.04 0.46
CA LEU A 6 -5.76 16.81 0.56
C LEU A 6 -6.34 15.85 1.60
N GLY A 7 -6.29 14.55 1.32
CA GLY A 7 -6.76 13.54 2.26
C GLY A 7 -6.31 12.12 1.98
N TYR A 8 -6.72 11.22 2.86
CA TYR A 8 -6.56 9.77 2.76
C TYR A 8 -7.89 9.12 2.40
N VAL A 9 -7.83 7.88 1.92
CA VAL A 9 -9.02 7.04 1.73
C VAL A 9 -9.09 6.03 2.87
N TRP A 10 -10.27 5.86 3.47
CA TRP A 10 -10.47 4.89 4.53
C TRP A 10 -11.10 3.62 3.98
N LEU A 11 -10.49 2.48 4.31
CA LEU A 11 -11.00 1.16 4.04
C LEU A 11 -11.59 0.59 5.32
N TYR A 12 -12.80 0.04 5.21
CA TYR A 12 -13.49 -0.67 6.28
C TYR A 12 -13.65 -2.13 5.85
N LEU A 13 -13.17 -3.06 6.66
CA LEU A 13 -13.30 -4.50 6.40
C LEU A 13 -13.83 -5.23 7.62
N LYS A 14 -14.47 -6.37 7.36
CA LYS A 14 -14.85 -7.34 8.39
C LYS A 14 -14.03 -8.61 8.16
N ASP A 15 -13.18 -8.93 9.11
CA ASP A 15 -12.34 -10.12 9.07
C ASP A 15 -13.17 -11.38 9.42
N PRO A 16 -12.95 -12.53 8.77
CA PRO A 16 -13.47 -13.82 9.22
C PRO A 16 -13.03 -14.15 10.66
N ASP A 17 -13.70 -15.09 11.32
CA ASP A 17 -13.40 -15.45 12.71
C ASP A 17 -12.14 -16.33 12.87
N THR A 18 -11.55 -16.75 11.76
CA THR A 18 -10.43 -17.70 11.71
C THR A 18 -9.11 -16.96 11.54
N LEU A 19 -8.20 -17.15 12.51
CA LEU A 19 -6.87 -16.55 12.51
C LEU A 19 -6.02 -16.94 11.30
N GLY A 20 -5.12 -16.04 10.92
CA GLY A 20 -4.10 -16.27 9.90
C GLY A 20 -4.48 -15.69 8.54
N ASN A 21 -5.42 -14.75 8.51
CA ASN A 21 -5.67 -13.91 7.35
C ASN A 21 -4.64 -12.80 7.29
N TYR A 22 -4.07 -12.64 6.11
CA TYR A 22 -3.17 -11.55 5.81
C TYR A 22 -3.76 -10.74 4.67
N TYR A 23 -3.59 -9.43 4.75
CA TYR A 23 -4.14 -8.52 3.77
C TYR A 23 -3.06 -7.66 3.14
N ARG A 24 -3.34 -7.23 1.91
CA ARG A 24 -2.55 -6.23 1.22
C ARG A 24 -3.41 -5.26 0.46
N ALA A 25 -3.21 -3.97 0.69
CA ALA A 25 -3.93 -2.90 0.03
C ALA A 25 -3.13 -2.31 -1.13
N PHE A 26 -3.86 -1.82 -2.13
CA PHE A 26 -3.36 -1.02 -3.24
C PHE A 26 -4.36 0.08 -3.57
N THR A 27 -3.87 1.19 -4.10
CA THR A 27 -4.68 2.32 -4.55
C THR A 27 -4.33 2.70 -5.99
N LYS A 28 -5.34 3.14 -6.75
CA LYS A 28 -5.17 3.65 -8.11
C LYS A 28 -6.11 4.81 -8.37
N THR A 29 -5.56 5.98 -8.64
CA THR A 29 -6.29 7.18 -9.00
C THR A 29 -6.56 7.18 -10.51
N LEU A 30 -7.83 7.09 -10.90
CA LEU A 30 -8.20 7.00 -12.32
C LEU A 30 -7.79 8.25 -13.09
N GLY A 31 -7.22 8.05 -14.27
CA GLY A 31 -6.72 9.13 -15.14
C GLY A 31 -5.38 9.74 -14.69
N ILE A 32 -4.81 9.29 -13.56
CA ILE A 32 -3.53 9.78 -13.04
C ILE A 32 -2.54 8.62 -12.92
N ASP A 33 -2.91 7.58 -12.17
CA ASP A 33 -2.02 6.46 -11.89
C ASP A 33 -2.07 5.44 -13.05
N SER A 34 -0.91 5.06 -13.58
CA SER A 34 -0.82 4.04 -14.64
C SER A 34 -1.04 2.62 -14.12
N VAL A 35 -0.67 2.35 -12.86
CA VAL A 35 -0.74 1.04 -12.21
C VAL A 35 -1.38 1.13 -10.83
N TYR A 36 -1.66 -0.02 -10.22
CA TYR A 36 -2.01 -0.06 -8.79
C TYR A 36 -0.77 0.18 -7.96
N LEU A 37 -0.82 1.23 -7.15
CA LEU A 37 0.27 1.65 -6.29
C LEU A 37 0.07 1.10 -4.89
N ARG A 38 1.18 0.85 -4.20
CA ARG A 38 1.16 0.34 -2.83
C ARG A 38 1.17 1.53 -1.87
N PRO A 39 0.13 1.73 -1.02
CA PRO A 39 0.24 2.61 0.12
C PRO A 39 1.35 2.11 1.06
N TYR A 40 1.80 2.96 1.97
CA TYR A 40 2.71 2.54 3.03
C TYR A 40 2.08 2.79 4.41
N PRO A 41 2.02 1.79 5.30
CA PRO A 41 2.27 0.35 5.05
C PRO A 41 1.26 -0.24 4.04
N SER A 42 1.64 -1.31 3.31
CA SER A 42 0.72 -1.95 2.35
C SER A 42 0.13 -3.26 2.85
N VAL A 43 0.78 -3.93 3.80
CA VAL A 43 0.37 -5.24 4.33
C VAL A 43 -0.11 -5.16 5.78
N SER A 44 -1.03 -6.05 6.15
CA SER A 44 -1.52 -6.19 7.52
C SER A 44 -1.80 -7.66 7.90
N ASP A 45 -1.75 -7.92 9.20
CA ASP A 45 -1.94 -9.21 9.87
C ASP A 45 -3.17 -9.12 10.79
N ASP A 46 -4.10 -10.07 10.65
CA ASP A 46 -5.38 -10.10 11.36
C ASP A 46 -5.30 -10.35 12.86
N ARG A 47 -4.14 -10.76 13.38
CA ARG A 47 -3.95 -11.10 14.81
C ARG A 47 -4.46 -10.04 15.80
N PHE A 48 -4.52 -8.77 15.38
CA PHE A 48 -4.97 -7.67 16.23
C PHE A 48 -6.46 -7.35 16.13
N PHE A 49 -7.19 -7.90 15.14
CA PHE A 49 -8.60 -7.58 14.86
C PHE A 49 -9.40 -8.80 14.36
N ASN A 50 -8.92 -10.02 14.62
CA ASN A 50 -9.54 -11.27 14.19
C ASN A 50 -11.03 -11.34 14.55
N GLY A 51 -11.89 -11.56 13.56
CA GLY A 51 -13.35 -11.58 13.71
C GLY A 51 -14.01 -10.21 14.03
N GLN A 52 -13.25 -9.11 13.97
CA GLN A 52 -13.73 -7.75 14.21
C GLN A 52 -13.73 -6.91 12.94
N PHE A 53 -14.26 -5.69 13.05
CA PHE A 53 -14.10 -4.67 12.02
C PHE A 53 -12.72 -4.03 12.15
N ALA A 54 -12.04 -3.84 11.02
CA ALA A 54 -10.80 -3.11 10.94
C ALA A 54 -10.93 -1.91 10.00
N GLU A 55 -10.28 -0.82 10.41
CA GLU A 55 -10.23 0.43 9.67
C GLU A 55 -8.78 0.73 9.28
N TYR A 56 -8.57 1.00 8.00
CA TYR A 56 -7.26 1.37 7.47
C TYR A 56 -7.32 2.70 6.73
N SER A 57 -6.47 3.64 7.14
CA SER A 57 -6.20 4.83 6.36
C SER A 57 -5.18 4.48 5.27
N LEU A 58 -5.59 4.60 4.01
CA LEU A 58 -4.79 4.34 2.83
C LEU A 58 -4.30 5.67 2.24
N SER A 59 -2.99 5.72 2.02
CA SER A 59 -2.32 6.79 1.27
C SER A 59 -2.28 6.50 -0.23
N ARG A 60 -2.00 7.53 -1.03
CA ARG A 60 -1.58 7.32 -2.41
C ARG A 60 -0.18 6.71 -2.40
N GLY A 61 -0.01 5.58 -3.07
CA GLY A 61 1.29 4.94 -3.17
C GLY A 61 2.27 5.70 -4.06
N ARG A 62 3.53 5.27 -4.05
CA ARG A 62 4.59 5.81 -4.92
C ARG A 62 4.80 4.90 -6.12
N ASN A 63 4.87 5.47 -7.33
CA ASN A 63 5.30 4.72 -8.51
C ASN A 63 6.82 4.82 -8.66
N PRO A 64 7.60 3.73 -8.49
CA PRO A 64 9.05 3.79 -8.60
C PRO A 64 9.55 4.11 -10.02
N LEU A 65 8.67 4.03 -11.04
CA LEU A 65 9.01 4.33 -12.43
C LEU A 65 8.82 5.81 -12.80
N GLU A 66 8.28 6.63 -11.90
CA GLU A 66 8.09 8.08 -12.09
C GLU A 66 9.25 8.87 -11.45
N ASP A 67 9.41 10.14 -11.84
CA ASP A 67 10.53 10.98 -11.38
C ASP A 67 10.58 11.12 -9.85
N ASN A 68 9.41 11.02 -9.18
CA ASN A 68 9.22 11.16 -7.74
C ASN A 68 9.94 12.38 -7.15
N LYS A 69 10.09 13.44 -7.95
CA LYS A 69 10.69 14.70 -7.55
C LYS A 69 9.57 15.64 -7.18
N TYR A 70 9.42 15.87 -5.88
CA TYR A 70 8.38 16.73 -5.35
C TYR A 70 8.94 18.11 -5.05
N ASP A 71 8.18 19.15 -5.40
CA ASP A 71 8.47 20.53 -5.01
C ASP A 71 8.21 20.77 -3.50
N ASP A 72 8.45 21.99 -3.03
CA ASP A 72 8.21 22.39 -1.63
C ASP A 72 6.73 22.29 -1.22
N ASN A 73 5.81 22.18 -2.18
CA ASN A 73 4.39 21.96 -1.95
C ASN A 73 4.00 20.47 -1.94
N GLY A 74 4.95 19.56 -2.17
CA GLY A 74 4.72 18.12 -2.24
C GLY A 74 4.06 17.68 -3.55
N LEU A 75 4.30 18.39 -4.65
CA LEU A 75 3.79 18.08 -5.98
C LEU A 75 4.89 17.62 -6.92
N ASP A 76 4.61 16.57 -7.68
CA ASP A 76 5.49 16.15 -8.76
C ASP A 76 5.38 17.07 -9.99
N SER A 77 6.16 16.79 -11.02
CA SER A 77 6.17 17.55 -12.28
C SER A 77 4.81 17.57 -13.01
N ALA A 78 3.91 16.64 -12.70
CA ALA A 78 2.54 16.57 -13.21
C ALA A 78 1.50 17.23 -12.26
N GLY A 79 1.95 17.84 -11.16
CA GLY A 79 1.07 18.48 -10.18
C GLY A 79 0.34 17.50 -9.25
N VAL A 80 0.77 16.24 -9.20
CA VAL A 80 0.15 15.20 -8.38
C VAL A 80 0.76 15.22 -6.98
N SER A 81 -0.10 15.11 -5.96
CA SER A 81 0.33 15.13 -4.57
C SER A 81 1.07 13.86 -4.16
N ARG A 82 2.15 14.06 -3.40
CA ARG A 82 2.86 13.02 -2.67
C ARG A 82 1.96 12.45 -1.58
N PHE A 83 1.72 11.14 -1.57
CA PHE A 83 0.97 10.40 -0.53
C PHE A 83 -0.51 10.73 -0.33
N TYR A 84 -1.01 11.85 -0.84
CA TYR A 84 -2.39 12.30 -0.62
C TYR A 84 -3.24 12.21 -1.88
N PHE A 85 -4.53 11.96 -1.67
CA PHE A 85 -5.57 12.14 -2.67
C PHE A 85 -6.15 13.55 -2.60
N ARG A 86 -6.86 13.96 -3.66
CA ARG A 86 -7.47 15.28 -3.80
C ARG A 86 -8.96 15.17 -4.07
N LYS A 87 -9.71 16.17 -3.59
CA LYS A 87 -11.10 16.39 -3.98
C LYS A 87 -11.29 16.36 -5.51
N GLY A 88 -12.38 15.76 -5.97
CA GLY A 88 -12.69 15.55 -7.38
C GLY A 88 -12.02 14.33 -8.04
N GLN A 89 -11.11 13.64 -7.35
CA GLN A 89 -10.49 12.41 -7.88
C GLN A 89 -11.40 11.19 -7.69
N THR A 90 -11.20 10.18 -8.54
CA THR A 90 -11.79 8.85 -8.38
C THR A 90 -10.68 7.86 -8.09
N VAL A 91 -10.78 7.17 -6.96
CA VAL A 91 -9.76 6.24 -6.45
C VAL A 91 -10.32 4.84 -6.42
N VAL A 92 -9.64 3.90 -7.06
CA VAL A 92 -9.92 2.47 -6.93
C VAL A 92 -9.04 1.92 -5.82
N VAL A 93 -9.66 1.30 -4.82
CA VAL A 93 -8.99 0.54 -3.77
C VAL A 93 -9.04 -0.93 -4.15
N LYS A 94 -7.90 -1.60 -4.09
CA LYS A 94 -7.80 -3.05 -4.27
C LYS A 94 -7.26 -3.65 -2.98
N LEU A 95 -8.10 -4.43 -2.30
CA LEU A 95 -7.72 -5.22 -1.13
C LEU A 95 -7.48 -6.67 -1.58
N CYS A 96 -6.38 -7.25 -1.13
CA CYS A 96 -6.04 -8.63 -1.45
C CYS A 96 -5.92 -9.44 -0.16
N SER A 97 -6.58 -10.60 -0.11
CA SER A 97 -6.22 -11.66 0.83
C SER A 97 -4.97 -12.37 0.30
N ILE A 98 -3.98 -12.55 1.17
CA ILE A 98 -2.70 -13.21 0.89
C ILE A 98 -2.40 -14.25 1.96
N ASP A 99 -1.46 -15.15 1.69
CA ASP A 99 -0.99 -16.13 2.67
C ASP A 99 0.19 -15.60 3.51
N ALA A 100 0.57 -16.36 4.54
CA ALA A 100 1.67 -16.00 5.43
C ALA A 100 3.01 -15.81 4.69
N PRO A 101 3.46 -16.70 3.78
CA PRO A 101 4.67 -16.47 2.98
C PRO A 101 4.65 -15.14 2.21
N HIS A 102 3.52 -14.75 1.63
CA HIS A 102 3.40 -13.46 0.93
C HIS A 102 3.50 -12.29 1.90
N TYR A 103 2.80 -12.35 3.02
CA TYR A 103 2.88 -11.32 4.05
C TYR A 103 4.33 -11.13 4.50
N ASP A 104 4.99 -12.22 4.87
CA ASP A 104 6.38 -12.27 5.31
C ASP A 104 7.36 -11.70 4.29
N PHE A 105 7.16 -12.01 3.01
CA PHE A 105 7.93 -11.41 1.92
C PHE A 105 7.73 -9.89 1.89
N TRP A 106 6.50 -9.40 1.81
CA TRP A 106 6.25 -7.98 1.60
C TRP A 106 6.55 -7.11 2.82
N ILE A 107 6.29 -7.60 4.03
CA ILE A 107 6.68 -6.88 5.25
C ILE A 107 8.21 -6.75 5.32
N SER A 108 8.96 -7.79 4.92
CA SER A 108 10.43 -7.71 4.90
C SER A 108 10.95 -6.68 3.88
N ILE A 109 10.32 -6.57 2.70
CA ILE A 109 10.65 -5.55 1.70
C ILE A 109 10.30 -4.15 2.21
N GLU A 110 9.15 -3.97 2.84
CA GLU A 110 8.72 -2.69 3.42
C GLU A 110 9.63 -2.24 4.55
N GLN A 111 10.07 -3.16 5.40
CA GLN A 111 11.03 -2.86 6.46
C GLN A 111 12.41 -2.52 5.88
N GLN A 112 12.88 -3.27 4.88
CA GLN A 112 14.15 -2.98 4.20
C GLN A 112 14.15 -1.56 3.62
N PHE A 113 13.05 -1.14 3.00
CA PHE A 113 12.88 0.21 2.47
C PHE A 113 12.93 1.29 3.57
N MET A 114 12.39 1.00 4.76
CA MET A 114 12.46 1.94 5.90
C MET A 114 13.84 2.07 6.52
N THR A 115 14.62 0.99 6.47
CA THR A 115 15.99 0.97 6.97
C THR A 115 17.02 1.49 5.96
N ASP A 116 16.60 1.73 4.73
CA ASP A 116 17.48 2.17 3.65
C ASP A 116 18.13 3.52 3.99
N GLY A 117 19.45 3.61 3.80
CA GLY A 117 20.24 4.79 4.15
C GLY A 117 20.50 5.01 5.66
N ASN A 118 20.05 4.12 6.55
CA ASN A 118 20.38 4.19 7.98
C ASN A 118 21.58 3.29 8.33
N PRO A 119 22.76 3.85 8.65
CA PRO A 119 23.97 3.07 8.94
C PRO A 119 23.91 2.31 10.28
N PHE A 120 22.90 2.56 11.12
CA PHE A 120 22.67 1.87 12.40
C PHE A 120 21.52 0.87 12.34
N ALA A 121 20.82 0.76 11.21
CA ALA A 121 19.78 -0.23 11.06
C ALA A 121 20.38 -1.63 10.88
N SER A 122 19.77 -2.63 11.51
CA SER A 122 20.13 -4.02 11.26
C SER A 122 19.79 -4.40 9.82
N PRO A 123 20.66 -5.11 9.09
CA PRO A 123 20.35 -5.58 7.75
C PRO A 123 19.10 -6.46 7.76
N ILE A 124 18.14 -6.14 6.90
CA ILE A 124 16.92 -6.93 6.73
C ILE A 124 17.06 -7.73 5.44
N SER A 125 17.10 -9.06 5.58
CA SER A 125 17.04 -9.96 4.43
C SER A 125 15.60 -10.16 4.01
N ALA A 126 15.32 -9.89 2.73
CA ALA A 126 14.03 -10.21 2.14
C ALA A 126 13.77 -11.71 2.26
N ARG A 127 12.60 -12.08 2.81
CA ARG A 127 12.16 -13.49 2.86
C ARG A 127 11.88 -13.99 1.44
N SER A 128 11.81 -15.30 1.22
CA SER A 128 11.53 -15.89 -0.10
C SER A 128 10.86 -17.25 0.08
N ASN A 129 9.91 -17.59 -0.78
CA ASN A 129 9.37 -18.96 -0.89
C ASN A 129 9.93 -19.73 -2.10
N ILE A 130 10.84 -19.11 -2.86
CA ILE A 130 11.45 -19.70 -4.05
C ILE A 130 12.74 -20.44 -3.66
N SER A 131 12.87 -21.68 -4.12
CA SER A 131 14.06 -22.52 -3.89
C SER A 131 15.10 -22.33 -5.00
N GLY A 132 16.36 -22.69 -4.74
CA GLY A 132 17.44 -22.65 -5.74
C GLY A 132 18.23 -21.34 -5.78
N GLY A 133 18.23 -20.56 -4.70
CA GLY A 133 19.03 -19.33 -4.57
C GLY A 133 18.39 -18.08 -5.18
N ALA A 134 17.18 -18.18 -5.72
CA ALA A 134 16.42 -17.03 -6.22
C ALA A 134 15.73 -16.27 -5.07
N LEU A 135 15.61 -14.95 -5.24
CA LEU A 135 14.88 -14.08 -4.32
C LEU A 135 13.54 -13.68 -4.94
N GLY A 136 12.44 -14.01 -4.26
CA GLY A 136 11.12 -13.59 -4.69
C GLY A 136 9.99 -14.27 -3.93
N ILE A 137 8.77 -13.96 -4.36
CA ILE A 137 7.57 -14.62 -3.88
C ILE A 137 6.77 -15.12 -5.07
N TRP A 138 6.36 -16.38 -5.02
CA TRP A 138 5.41 -16.96 -5.96
C TRP A 138 4.07 -17.23 -5.25
N GLY A 139 2.97 -16.79 -5.86
CA GLY A 139 1.62 -17.17 -5.45
C GLY A 139 0.51 -16.29 -5.98
N GLY A 140 -0.70 -16.59 -5.49
CA GLY A 140 -1.94 -15.94 -5.88
C GLY A 140 -2.40 -14.90 -4.87
N TYR A 141 -3.25 -13.97 -5.34
CA TYR A 141 -3.86 -12.93 -4.53
C TYR A 141 -5.37 -13.02 -4.71
N GLY A 142 -6.11 -13.18 -3.61
CA GLY A 142 -7.57 -13.08 -3.63
C GLY A 142 -7.98 -11.61 -3.64
N ALA A 143 -8.28 -11.06 -4.81
CA ALA A 143 -8.46 -9.62 -4.97
C ALA A 143 -9.94 -9.19 -4.93
N TYR A 144 -10.20 -8.15 -4.14
CA TYR A 144 -11.46 -7.42 -4.04
C TYR A 144 -11.20 -5.96 -4.39
N LEU A 145 -12.09 -5.36 -5.18
CA LEU A 145 -11.94 -3.99 -5.65
C LEU A 145 -13.20 -3.19 -5.36
N ASP A 146 -13.00 -1.95 -4.94
CA ASP A 146 -14.06 -0.97 -4.80
C ASP A 146 -13.57 0.41 -5.28
N THR A 147 -14.51 1.28 -5.65
CA THR A 147 -14.20 2.60 -6.23
C THR A 147 -14.85 3.71 -5.41
N LEU A 148 -14.03 4.65 -4.98
CA LEU A 148 -14.45 5.84 -4.25
C LEU A 148 -14.34 7.08 -5.14
N TYR A 149 -15.43 7.83 -5.25
CA TYR A 149 -15.42 9.21 -5.77
C TYR A 149 -15.25 10.20 -4.62
N ILE A 150 -14.21 11.03 -4.67
CA ILE A 150 -13.96 12.08 -3.69
C ILE A 150 -14.70 13.35 -4.16
N PRO A 151 -15.71 13.84 -3.44
CA PRO A 151 -16.46 15.03 -3.84
C PRO A 151 -15.57 16.28 -3.97
N LYS A 152 -15.99 17.23 -4.79
CA LYS A 152 -15.30 18.53 -4.98
C LYS A 152 -15.49 19.46 -3.79
#